data_AF-A0A535P9B4-F1
#
_entry.id   AF-A0A535P9B4-F1
#
_cell.length_a   1.000
_cell.length_b   1.000
_cell.length_c   1.000
_cell.angle_alpha   90.00
_cell.angle_beta   90.00
_cell.angle_gamma   90.00
#
_symmetry.space_group_name_H-M   'P 1'
#
loop_
_entity.id
_entity.type
_entity.pdbx_description
1 polymer ?
#
loop_
_entity_poly.entity_id
_entity_poly.type
_entity_poly.pdbx_seq_one_letter_code
_entity_poly.pdbx_strand_id
1 'polypeptide(L)' 'WVIWHLIEHDLHHGGELSFTLGMHGLTGITI' A
#
# COMPACT_ATOMS: atom_id res chain seq x y z
N TRP A 1 13.96 10.97 -10.10
CA TRP A 1 12.55 10.88 -10.52
C TRP A 1 12.05 9.45 -10.44
N VAL A 2 12.53 8.51 -11.26
CA VAL A 2 12.05 7.10 -11.30
C VAL A 2 12.05 6.41 -9.93
N ILE A 3 13.17 6.36 -9.21
CA ILE A 3 13.25 5.65 -7.92
C ILE A 3 12.28 6.24 -6.89
N TRP A 4 12.23 7.57 -6.79
CA TRP A 4 11.30 8.26 -5.89
C TRP A 4 9.84 7.96 -6.27
N HIS A 5 9.52 7.98 -7.57
CA HIS A 5 8.16 7.68 -8.05
C HIS A 5 7.76 6.24 -7.74
N LEU A 6 8.67 5.28 -7.83
CA LEU A 6 8.38 3.89 -7.46
C LEU A 6 8.11 3.75 -5.96
N ILE A 7 8.89 4.43 -5.12
CA ILE A 7 8.70 4.42 -3.66
C ILE A 7 7.35 5.05 -3.29
N GLU A 8 7.01 6.22 -3.85
CA GLU A 8 5.70 6.85 -3.59
C GLU A 8 4.54 6.00 -4.09
N HIS A 9 4.66 5.41 -5.29
CA HIS A 9 3.64 4.56 -5.87
C HIS A 9 3.38 3.31 -5.04
N ASP A 10 4.46 2.64 -4.58
CA ASP A 10 4.34 1.44 -3.75
C ASP A 10 3.70 1.77 -2.40
N LEU A 11 4.13 2.85 -1.74
CA LEU A 11 3.52 3.35 -0.51
C LEU A 11 2.03 3.71 -0.68
N HIS A 12 1.67 4.38 -1.77
CA HIS A 12 0.29 4.77 -2.05
C HIS A 12 -0.63 3.55 -2.23
N HIS A 13 -0.26 2.63 -3.11
CA HIS A 13 -1.09 1.45 -3.39
C HIS A 13 -1.04 0.40 -2.28
N GLY A 14 0.10 0.24 -1.58
CA GLY A 14 0.18 -0.63 -0.40
C GLY A 14 -0.70 -0.13 0.75
N GLY A 15 -0.84 1.19 0.89
CA GLY A 15 -1.81 1.80 1.80
C GLY A 15 -3.27 1.49 1.42
N GLU A 16 -3.62 1.63 0.15
CA GLU A 16 -4.95 1.31 -0.39
C GLU A 16 -5.33 -0.16 -0.19
N LEU A 17 -4.39 -1.08 -0.45
CA LEU A 17 -4.55 -2.51 -0.23
C LEU A 17 -4.73 -2.85 1.26
N SER A 18 -3.88 -2.29 2.13
CA SER A 18 -3.97 -2.51 3.57
C SER A 18 -5.29 -1.99 4.15
N PHE A 19 -5.76 -0.84 3.70
CA PHE A 19 -7.05 -0.29 4.10
C PHE A 19 -8.20 -1.21 3.67
N THR A 20 -8.18 -1.67 2.42
CA THR A 20 -9.20 -2.57 1.88
C THR A 20 -9.25 -3.90 2.63
N LEU A 21 -8.10 -4.49 2.96
CA LEU A 21 -8.02 -5.70 3.77
C LEU A 21 -8.59 -5.47 5.17
N GLY A 22 -8.29 -4.34 5.80
CA GLY A 22 -8.85 -3.95 7.08
C GLY A 22 -10.39 -3.85 7.07
N MET A 23 -10.98 -3.34 5.98
CA MET A 23 -12.44 -3.34 5.81
C MET A 23 -13.04 -4.75 5.74
N HIS A 24 -12.26 -5.75 5.35
CA HIS A 24 -12.67 -7.16 5.28
C HIS A 24 -12.25 -7.96 6.52
N GLY A 25 -11.72 -7.31 7.56
CA GLY A 25 -11.23 -7.99 8.76
C GLY A 25 -9.96 -8.82 8.55
N LEU A 26 -9.25 -8.59 7.45
CA LEU A 26 -7.99 -9.24 7.11
C LEU A 26 -6.80 -8.35 7.52
N THR A 27 -5.68 -8.97 7.88
CA THR A 27 -4.44 -8.25 8.22
C THR A 27 -3.92 -7.50 7.00
N GLY A 28 -3.58 -6.22 7.17
CA GLY A 28 -2.93 -5.41 6.14
C GLY A 28 -1.56 -5.96 5.74
N ILE A 29 -1.07 -5.58 4.56
CA ILE A 29 0.21 -6.05 4.03
C ILE A 29 1.28 -5.05 4.44
N THR A 30 2.39 -5.54 4.99
CA THR A 30 3.59 -4.74 5.18
C THR A 30 4.34 -4.66 3.86
N ILE A 31 4.51 -3.43 3.37
CA ILE A 31 5.36 -3.08 2.23
C ILE A 31 6.61 -2.35 2.70
#